data_AF-A0A7S6S6Y7-F1
#
_entry.id   AF-A0A7S6S6Y7-F1
#
_cell.length_a   1.000
_cell.length_b   1.000
_cell.length_c   1.000
_cell.angle_alpha   90.00
_cell.angle_beta   90.00
_cell.angle_gamma   90.00
#
_symmetry.space_group_name_H-M   'P 1'
#
loop_
_entity.id
_entity.type
_entity.pdbx_description
1 polymer ?
#
loop_
_entity_poly.entity_id
_entity_poly.type
_entity_poly.pdbx_seq_one_letter_code
_entity_poly.pdbx_strand_id
1 'polypeptide(L)' 'MRTTLNIDDDLYAQAVELTGVHEKTALVRESLHALIERESAKRLALLGGSEPDLMPIPRRQSTIAKK' A
#
# COMPACT_ATOMS: atom_id res chain seq x y z
N MET A 1 -0.03 10.95 17.95
CA MET A 1 1.09 10.94 18.93
C MET A 1 2.14 11.93 18.46
N ARG A 2 2.75 12.73 19.35
CA ARG A 2 3.90 13.57 19.03
C ARG A 2 5.17 12.88 19.55
N THR A 3 6.11 12.63 18.65
CA THR A 3 7.35 11.90 18.95
C THR A 3 8.51 12.56 18.22
N THR A 4 9.69 12.56 18.85
CA THR A 4 10.94 13.00 18.23
C THR A 4 11.71 11.76 17.78
N LEU A 5 12.10 11.71 16.51
CA LEU A 5 12.85 10.61 15.91
C LEU A 5 14.09 11.19 15.22
N ASN A 6 15.21 10.48 15.28
CA ASN A 6 16.38 10.80 14.47
C ASN A 6 16.30 10.05 13.14
N ILE A 7 16.52 10.74 12.03
CA ILE A 7 16.45 10.19 10.67
C ILE A 7 17.74 10.59 9.97
N ASP A 8 18.30 9.67 9.20
CA ASP A 8 19.45 9.95 8.34
C ASP A 8 19.07 10.98 7.25
N ASP A 9 19.86 12.04 7.13
CA ASP A 9 19.56 13.17 6.24
C ASP A 9 19.64 12.79 4.76
N ASP A 10 20.55 11.89 4.39
CA ASP A 10 20.70 11.41 3.01
C ASP A 10 19.50 10.54 2.62
N LEU A 11 19.05 9.66 3.53
CA LEU A 11 17.85 8.86 3.33
C LEU A 11 16.60 9.73 3.20
N TYR A 12 16.47 10.77 4.04
CA TYR A 12 15.36 11.70 3.96
C TYR A 12 15.38 12.47 2.63
N ALA A 13 16.53 12.98 2.21
CA ALA A 13 16.69 13.69 0.95
C ALA A 13 16.30 12.83 -0.25
N GLN A 14 16.80 11.59 -0.30
CA GLN A 14 16.45 10.63 -1.36
C GLN A 14 14.96 10.32 -1.38
N ALA A 15 14.35 10.11 -0.22
CA ALA A 15 12.92 9.83 -0.13
C ALA A 15 12.07 11.02 -0.59
N VAL A 16 12.46 12.26 -0.24
CA VAL A 16 11.81 13.48 -0.72
C VAL A 16 11.95 13.62 -2.24
N GLU A 17 13.13 13.38 -2.80
CA GLU A 17 13.38 13.45 -4.24
C GLU A 17 12.52 12.44 -5.02
N LEU A 18 12.44 11.21 -4.53
CA LEU A 18 11.71 10.14 -5.22
C LEU A 18 10.19 10.24 -5.06
N THR A 19 9.70 10.72 -3.92
CA THR A 19 8.26 10.75 -3.61
C THR A 19 7.61 12.11 -3.84
N GLY A 20 8.39 13.20 -3.87
CA GLY A 20 7.90 14.57 -3.87
C GLY A 20 7.25 15.02 -2.56
N VAL A 21 7.29 14.20 -1.50
CA VAL A 21 6.65 14.51 -0.21
C VAL A 21 7.64 15.25 0.69
N HIS A 22 7.48 16.57 0.77
CA HIS A 22 8.37 17.43 1.57
C HIS A 22 8.00 17.50 3.06
N GLU A 23 6.74 17.24 3.43
CA GLU A 23 6.33 17.29 4.84
C GLU A 23 6.84 16.04 5.58
N LYS A 24 7.73 16.23 6.57
CA LYS A 24 8.34 15.14 7.36
C LYS A 24 7.32 14.16 7.93
N THR A 25 6.24 14.66 8.52
CA THR A 25 5.20 13.80 9.13
C THR A 25 4.45 13.00 8.08
N ALA A 26 4.15 13.61 6.92
CA ALA A 26 3.49 12.92 5.81
C ALA A 26 4.40 11.83 5.26
N LEU A 27 5.68 12.13 5.02
CA LEU A 27 6.65 11.17 4.51
C LEU A 27 6.81 9.97 5.45
N VAL A 28 6.90 10.20 6.76
CA VAL A 28 6.97 9.11 7.74
C VAL A 28 5.69 8.27 7.73
N ARG A 29 4.50 8.90 7.65
CA ARG A 29 3.23 8.16 7.56
C ARG A 29 3.18 7.29 6.31
N GLU A 30 3.51 7.86 5.15
CA GLU A 30 3.55 7.13 3.88
C GLU A 30 4.57 5.99 3.91
N SER A 31 5.74 6.18 4.53
CA SER A 31 6.74 5.11 4.67
C SER A 31 6.20 3.90 5.45
N LEU A 32 5.39 4.14 6.48
CA LEU A 32 4.75 3.06 7.25
C LEU A 32 3.67 2.37 6.43
N HIS A 33 2.85 3.11 5.68
CA HIS A 33 1.87 2.53 4.77
C HIS A 33 2.54 1.65 3.72
N ALA A 34 3.58 2.15 3.06
CA ALA A 34 4.33 1.40 2.05
C ALA A 34 4.93 0.09 2.60
N LEU A 35 5.44 0.11 3.85
CA LEU A 35 5.92 -1.11 4.51
C LEU A 35 4.79 -2.12 4.78
N ILE A 36 3.63 -1.65 5.26
CA ILE A 36 2.46 -2.50 5.51
C ILE A 36 1.97 -3.12 4.20
N GLU A 37 1.87 -2.32 3.14
CA GLU A 37 1.45 -2.76 1.82
C GLU A 37 2.40 -3.83 1.27
N ARG A 38 3.72 -3.61 1.39
CA ARG A 38 4.74 -4.58 0.95
C ARG A 38 4.60 -5.93 1.64
N GLU A 39 4.45 -5.95 2.96
CA GLU A 39 4.30 -7.20 3.70
C GLU A 39 2.93 -7.85 3.49
N SER A 40 1.87 -7.04 3.31
CA SER A 40 0.54 -7.53 2.96
C SER A 40 0.54 -8.18 1.58
N ALA A 41 1.19 -7.58 0.59
CA ALA A 41 1.35 -8.14 -0.74
C ALA A 41 2.11 -9.48 -0.70
N LYS A 42 3.20 -9.58 0.07
CA LYS A 42 3.91 -10.85 0.28
C LYS A 42 2.99 -11.91 0.90
N ARG A 43 2.23 -11.54 1.94
CA ARG A 43 1.28 -12.46 2.59
C ARG A 43 0.20 -12.93 1.62
N LEU A 44 -0.37 -12.04 0.82
CA LEU A 44 -1.36 -12.38 -0.20
C LEU A 44 -0.77 -13.26 -1.31
N ALA A 45 0.45 -12.98 -1.75
CA ALA A 45 1.14 -13.81 -2.73
C ALA A 45 1.40 -15.23 -2.20
N LEU A 46 1.77 -15.37 -0.91
CA LEU A 46 1.92 -16.67 -0.25
C LEU A 46 0.60 -17.41 -0.09
N LEU A 47 -0.53 -16.69 0.03
CA LEU A 47 -1.84 -17.33 -0.02
C LEU A 47 -2.09 -17.96 -1.38
N GLY A 48 -1.46 -17.51 -2.47
CA GLY A 48 -1.17 -18.33 -3.65
C GLY A 48 -2.36 -19.05 -4.30
N GLY A 49 -3.58 -18.55 -4.14
CA GLY A 49 -4.77 -19.33 -4.49
C GLY A 49 -4.97 -20.50 -3.52
N SER A 50 -5.01 -20.22 -2.22
CA SER A 50 -5.25 -21.17 -1.13
C SER A 50 -6.54 -21.98 -1.31
N GLU A 51 -7.38 -21.52 -2.24
CA GLU A 51 -8.50 -22.26 -2.81
C GLU A 51 -8.25 -22.44 -4.32
N PRO A 52 -7.40 -23.39 -4.74
CA PRO A 52 -7.13 -23.64 -6.16
C PRO A 52 -8.37 -24.19 -6.88
N ASP A 53 -9.29 -24.79 -6.12
CA ASP A 53 -10.57 -25.32 -6.58
C ASP A 53 -11.73 -24.30 -6.48
N LEU A 54 -11.44 -23.02 -6.17
CA LEU A 54 -12.49 -22.00 -6.06
C LEU A 54 -13.20 -21.83 -7.41
N MET A 55 -14.49 -22.14 -7.45
CA MET A 55 -15.28 -21.96 -8.66
C MET A 55 -15.45 -20.46 -8.98
N PRO A 56 -15.40 -20.05 -10.26
CA PRO A 56 -15.63 -18.67 -10.66
C PRO A 56 -16.99 -18.17 -10.18
N ILE A 57 -17.00 -17.14 -9.33
CA ILE A 57 -18.24 -16.52 -8.85
C ILE A 57 -18.71 -15.51 -9.91
N PRO A 58 -19.98 -15.58 -10.39
CA PRO A 58 -20.50 -14.62 -11.36
C PRO A 58 -20.39 -13.19 -10.84
N ARG A 59 -19.73 -12.30 -11.60
CA ARG A 59 -19.67 -10.88 -11.25
C ARG A 59 -21.07 -10.28 -11.39
N ARG A 60 -21.58 -9.67 -10.31
CA ARG A 60 -22.87 -8.95 -10.36
C ARG A 60 -22.77 -7.80 -11.36
N GLN A 61 -23.43 -7.96 -12.51
CA GLN A 61 -23.59 -6.87 -13.48
C GLN A 61 -24.67 -5.93 -12.93
N SER A 62 -24.34 -4.66 -12.72
CA SER A 62 -25.35 -3.63 -12.62
C SER A 62 -26.03 -3.55 -13.99
N THR A 63 -27.29 -3.94 -14.06
CA THR A 63 -28.09 -3.77 -15.28
C THR A 63 -28.14 -2.27 -15.56
N ILE A 64 -27.36 -1.80 -16.54
CA ILE A 64 -27.58 -0.48 -17.10
C ILE A 64 -28.95 -0.57 -17.78
N ALA A 65 -29.95 0.04 -17.16
CA ALA A 65 -31.28 0.16 -17.73
C ALA A 65 -31.14 0.85 -19.10
N LYS A 66 -31.33 0.09 -20.18
CA LYS A 66 -31.46 0.66 -21.52
C LYS A 66 -32.82 1.35 -21.61
N LYS A 67 -32.75 2.63 -22.01
CA LYS A 67 -33.86 3.50 -22.41
C LYS A 67 -34.60 2.94 -23.62
#